data_AF-A0AB74CCG6-F1
#
_entry.id   AF-A0AB74CCG6-F1
#
_cell.length_a   1.000
_cell.length_b   1.000
_cell.length_c   1.000
_cell.angle_alpha   90.00
_cell.angle_beta   90.00
_cell.angle_gamma   90.00
#
_symmetry.space_group_name_H-M   'P 1'
#
loop_
_entity.id
_entity.type
_entity.pdbx_description
1 polymer ?
#
loop_
_entity_poly.entity_id
_entity_poly.type
_entity_poly.pdbx_seq_one_letter_code
_entity_poly.pdbx_strand_id
1 'polypeptide(L)'
;MLINRLFGILTLSAILTYAIDLKGYEYIVVGSGAGGGPLAARLALAGHKTLLLEAGNDQGHNLNYSNFYVQHYPDEARQARNLNTVYGTPDGRQHIGIDPPPGWNIKGILYPRAGTLGGCTAHNVLVAIYPYRSDFDYMAELTGDSSWRAENMLKYFVGLEKNGYLPPGKRGYTTVESVHQIPHGGDHAMCTCPIGTEDDPMAVLDSKFLVREVHRLRVVDGSALPRISGTFPVLSIRMMAEKAADVILSEIGTN
;
A
#
# COMPACT_ATOMS: atom_id res chain seq x y z
N MET A 1 56.88 -3.76 -35.73
CA MET A 1 56.41 -3.23 -34.43
C MET A 1 54.92 -3.50 -34.30
N LEU A 2 54.60 -4.78 -34.08
CA LEU A 2 53.33 -5.29 -33.60
C LEU A 2 53.38 -5.16 -32.08
N ILE A 3 52.52 -4.35 -31.47
CA ILE A 3 52.06 -4.33 -30.06
C ILE A 3 51.30 -2.99 -29.94
N ASN A 4 49.96 -3.07 -29.80
CA ASN A 4 49.01 -2.02 -29.36
C ASN A 4 47.64 -2.09 -30.08
N ARG A 5 47.12 -3.29 -30.32
CA ARG A 5 45.69 -3.49 -30.66
C ARG A 5 45.20 -4.81 -30.09
N LEU A 6 44.96 -4.89 -28.78
CA LEU A 6 44.27 -6.03 -28.15
C LEU A 6 44.10 -5.76 -26.64
N PHE A 7 43.20 -4.86 -26.24
CA PHE A 7 42.56 -4.93 -24.92
C PHE A 7 41.26 -4.15 -24.96
N GLY A 8 40.18 -4.87 -25.25
CA GLY A 8 38.81 -4.37 -25.29
C GLY A 8 37.84 -5.55 -25.33
N ILE A 9 38.07 -6.55 -24.47
CA ILE A 9 37.09 -7.61 -24.24
C ILE A 9 36.01 -6.98 -23.37
N LEU A 10 34.90 -6.60 -24.00
CA LEU A 10 33.63 -6.39 -23.33
C LEU A 10 33.33 -7.66 -22.52
N THR A 11 33.44 -7.60 -21.20
CA THR A 11 32.74 -8.54 -20.32
C THR A 11 31.25 -8.21 -20.41
N LEU A 12 30.59 -8.74 -21.45
CA LEU A 12 29.14 -8.81 -21.51
C LEU A 12 28.72 -9.86 -20.47
N SER A 13 28.53 -9.44 -19.23
CA SER A 13 27.88 -10.27 -18.22
C SER A 13 26.44 -10.50 -18.66
N ALA A 14 26.21 -11.59 -19.41
CA ALA A 14 24.88 -12.11 -19.64
C ALA A 14 24.27 -12.43 -18.27
N ILE A 15 23.36 -11.58 -17.81
CA ILE A 15 22.49 -11.92 -16.70
C ILE A 15 21.62 -13.07 -17.24
N LEU A 16 21.99 -14.31 -16.92
CA LEU A 16 21.07 -15.43 -17.12
C LEU A 16 19.90 -15.23 -16.17
N THR A 17 18.82 -14.64 -16.70
CA THR A 17 17.53 -14.67 -16.03
C THR A 17 17.03 -16.11 -16.10
N TYR A 18 17.28 -16.89 -15.05
CA TYR A 18 16.64 -18.19 -14.92
C TYR A 18 15.17 -17.95 -14.57
N ALA A 19 14.27 -18.36 -15.46
CA ALA A 19 12.86 -18.46 -15.12
C ALA A 19 12.73 -19.55 -14.04
N ILE A 20 12.43 -19.13 -12.81
CA ILE A 20 12.10 -20.07 -11.74
C ILE A 20 10.67 -20.53 -12.00
N ASP A 21 10.47 -21.83 -12.14
CA ASP A 21 9.14 -22.43 -12.29
C ASP A 21 8.41 -22.40 -10.94
N LEU A 22 7.73 -21.29 -10.66
CA LEU A 22 6.98 -21.06 -9.42
C LEU A 22 5.61 -21.75 -9.50
N LYS A 23 5.59 -23.08 -9.31
CA LYS A 23 4.36 -23.88 -9.30
C LYS A 23 3.85 -24.18 -7.91
N GLY A 24 2.53 -24.36 -7.81
CA GLY A 24 1.87 -24.90 -6.63
C GLY A 24 1.49 -23.89 -5.54
N TYR A 25 1.48 -22.60 -5.85
CA TYR A 25 0.88 -21.59 -4.97
C TYR A 25 -0.64 -21.56 -5.14
N GLU A 26 -1.35 -21.52 -4.02
CA GLU A 26 -2.80 -21.37 -3.94
C GLU A 26 -3.19 -19.89 -4.06
N TYR A 27 -2.35 -19.00 -3.50
CA TYR A 27 -2.56 -17.57 -3.49
C TYR A 27 -1.31 -16.82 -3.95
N ILE A 28 -1.53 -15.76 -4.73
CA ILE A 28 -0.52 -14.78 -5.08
C ILE A 28 -1.00 -13.44 -4.52
N VAL A 29 -0.18 -12.82 -3.67
CA VAL A 29 -0.42 -11.50 -3.10
C VAL A 29 0.60 -10.54 -3.71
N VAL A 30 0.11 -9.45 -4.30
CA VAL A 30 0.95 -8.44 -4.96
C VAL A 30 0.97 -7.17 -4.09
N GLY A 31 2.15 -6.82 -3.60
CA GLY A 31 2.40 -5.73 -2.66
C GLY A 31 2.38 -6.19 -1.21
N SER A 32 3.43 -5.86 -0.45
CA SER A 32 3.58 -6.23 0.96
C SER A 32 3.16 -5.12 1.94
N GLY A 33 2.47 -4.10 1.44
CA GLY A 33 2.00 -2.96 2.24
C GLY A 33 0.95 -3.32 3.30
N ALA A 34 0.31 -2.30 3.87
CA ALA A 34 -0.66 -2.43 4.97
C ALA A 34 -1.79 -3.43 4.71
N GLY A 35 -2.17 -3.61 3.44
CA GLY A 35 -3.17 -4.59 3.01
C GLY A 35 -2.57 -5.97 2.76
N GLY A 36 -1.64 -6.07 1.80
CA GLY A 36 -1.15 -7.34 1.30
C GLY A 36 -0.21 -8.10 2.26
N GLY A 37 0.63 -7.41 3.03
CA GLY A 37 1.55 -8.07 3.98
C GLY A 37 0.80 -8.92 5.02
N PRO A 38 -0.12 -8.33 5.81
CA PRO A 38 -0.94 -9.08 6.76
C PRO A 38 -1.78 -10.18 6.11
N LEU A 39 -2.39 -9.91 4.95
CA LEU A 39 -3.17 -10.91 4.21
C LEU A 39 -2.32 -12.14 3.85
N ALA A 40 -1.14 -11.93 3.27
CA ALA A 40 -0.23 -13.00 2.90
C ALA A 40 0.21 -13.81 4.14
N ALA A 41 0.51 -13.13 5.25
CA ALA A 41 0.87 -13.78 6.49
C ALA A 41 -0.27 -14.64 7.05
N ARG A 42 -1.51 -14.14 7.04
CA ARG A 42 -2.69 -14.88 7.52
C ARG A 42 -2.96 -16.13 6.69
N LEU A 43 -2.88 -16.03 5.36
CA LEU A 43 -3.03 -17.18 4.46
C LEU A 43 -1.93 -18.23 4.68
N ALA A 44 -0.66 -17.79 4.81
CA ALA A 44 0.46 -18.68 5.07
C ALA A 44 0.35 -19.36 6.45
N LEU A 45 -0.07 -18.64 7.50
CA LEU A 45 -0.29 -19.18 8.84
C LEU A 45 -1.44 -20.18 8.89
N ALA A 46 -2.43 -20.04 8.01
CA ALA A 46 -3.50 -21.00 7.82
C ALA A 46 -3.08 -22.25 7.01
N GLY A 47 -1.82 -22.32 6.57
CA GLY A 47 -1.25 -23.47 5.86
C GLY A 47 -1.33 -23.40 4.34
N HIS A 48 -1.81 -22.29 3.78
CA HIS A 48 -1.92 -22.13 2.32
C HIS A 48 -0.61 -21.66 1.70
N LYS A 49 -0.24 -22.31 0.58
CA LYS A 49 0.95 -21.94 -0.20
C LYS A 49 0.75 -20.58 -0.83
N THR A 50 1.39 -19.57 -0.25
CA THR A 50 1.21 -18.16 -0.61
C THR A 50 2.49 -17.57 -1.17
N LEU A 51 2.41 -16.97 -2.36
CA LEU A 51 3.50 -16.19 -2.98
C LEU A 51 3.23 -14.71 -2.74
N LEU A 52 4.15 -14.02 -2.05
CA LEU A 52 4.12 -12.57 -1.90
C LEU A 52 5.11 -11.94 -2.87
N LEU A 53 4.62 -11.05 -3.73
CA LEU A 53 5.42 -10.29 -4.68
C LEU A 53 5.53 -8.84 -4.19
N GLU A 54 6.75 -8.35 -3.98
CA GLU A 54 7.02 -6.95 -3.63
C GLU A 54 7.89 -6.33 -4.73
N ALA A 55 7.55 -5.12 -5.16
CA ALA A 55 8.34 -4.38 -6.15
C ALA A 55 9.64 -3.86 -5.53
N GLY A 56 9.59 -3.56 -4.23
CA GLY A 56 10.75 -3.29 -3.40
C GLY A 56 11.57 -4.51 -3.06
N ASN A 57 12.73 -4.24 -2.47
CA ASN A 57 13.61 -5.23 -1.86
C ASN A 57 13.40 -5.27 -0.33
N ASP A 58 13.98 -6.29 0.31
CA ASP A 58 13.99 -6.45 1.77
C ASP A 58 15.04 -5.52 2.40
N GLN A 59 14.81 -4.22 2.29
CA GLN A 59 15.76 -3.24 2.80
C GLN A 59 15.50 -3.00 4.28
N GLY A 60 16.24 -3.70 5.13
CA GLY A 60 16.33 -3.36 6.56
C GLY A 60 16.93 -1.97 6.82
N HIS A 61 17.67 -1.38 5.86
CA HIS A 61 18.47 -0.17 6.07
C HIS A 61 18.40 0.92 4.97
N ASN A 62 17.76 0.69 3.82
CA ASN A 62 17.73 1.66 2.71
C ASN A 62 16.33 1.77 2.10
N LEU A 63 15.65 2.89 2.28
CA LEU A 63 14.28 3.04 1.77
C LEU A 63 14.31 3.49 0.31
N ASN A 64 13.87 2.63 -0.60
CA ASN A 64 13.61 3.01 -2.00
C ASN A 64 12.28 3.79 -2.06
N TYR A 65 12.38 5.12 -2.21
CA TYR A 65 11.23 5.98 -2.38
C TYR A 65 10.97 6.29 -3.85
N SER A 66 9.70 6.18 -4.25
CA SER A 66 9.20 6.80 -5.46
C SER A 66 8.39 8.03 -5.08
N ASN A 67 8.83 9.19 -5.55
CA ASN A 67 8.16 10.46 -5.33
C ASN A 67 7.19 10.74 -6.47
N PHE A 68 5.90 10.69 -6.17
CA PHE A 68 4.84 11.07 -7.11
C PHE A 68 4.39 12.48 -6.81
N TYR A 69 4.14 13.28 -7.85
CA TYR A 69 3.52 14.59 -7.70
C TYR A 69 2.16 14.55 -8.37
N VAL A 70 1.12 14.86 -7.61
CA VAL A 70 -0.27 14.78 -8.08
C VAL A 70 -0.84 16.18 -8.16
N GLN A 71 -1.43 16.51 -9.31
CA GLN A 71 -2.27 17.69 -9.44
C GLN A 71 -3.58 17.42 -8.72
N HIS A 72 -3.78 18.08 -7.58
CA HIS A 72 -4.98 17.90 -6.77
C HIS A 72 -6.14 18.72 -7.33
N TYR A 73 -5.84 19.82 -8.04
CA TYR A 73 -6.81 20.62 -8.75
C TYR A 73 -6.45 20.72 -10.24
N PRO A 74 -7.44 20.78 -11.14
CA PRO A 74 -7.19 21.01 -12.57
C PRO A 74 -6.74 22.44 -12.87
N ASP A 75 -6.97 23.38 -11.95
CA ASP A 75 -6.63 24.80 -12.06
C ASP A 75 -5.38 25.12 -11.24
N GLU A 76 -4.34 25.63 -11.91
CA GLU A 76 -3.06 25.97 -11.27
C GLU A 76 -3.21 27.11 -10.25
N ALA A 77 -4.09 28.08 -10.49
CA ALA A 77 -4.31 29.17 -9.54
C ALA A 77 -4.93 28.65 -8.23
N ARG A 78 -5.80 27.63 -8.30
CA ARG A 78 -6.34 26.93 -7.14
C ARG A 78 -5.30 26.02 -6.49
N GLN A 79 -4.50 25.31 -7.28
CA GLN A 79 -3.38 24.53 -6.77
C GLN A 79 -2.40 25.40 -5.98
N ALA A 80 -2.08 26.60 -6.47
CA ALA A 80 -1.17 27.53 -5.80
C ALA A 80 -1.65 27.99 -4.42
N ARG A 81 -2.95 27.92 -4.13
CA ARG A 81 -3.52 28.26 -2.80
C ARG A 81 -3.45 27.12 -1.78
N ASN A 82 -3.00 25.92 -2.18
CA ASN A 82 -2.84 24.80 -1.26
C ASN A 82 -1.47 24.88 -0.53
N LEU A 83 -1.50 24.80 0.80
CA LEU A 83 -0.31 24.85 1.66
C LEU A 83 0.68 23.70 1.40
N ASN A 84 0.22 22.58 0.81
CA ASN A 84 1.04 21.42 0.48
C ASN A 84 1.55 21.43 -0.98
N THR A 85 1.30 22.49 -1.74
CA THR A 85 1.80 22.57 -3.12
C THR A 85 3.31 22.65 -3.15
N VAL A 86 3.92 21.74 -3.89
CA VAL A 86 5.34 21.71 -4.15
C VAL A 86 5.65 22.42 -5.46
N TYR A 87 6.61 23.33 -5.40
CA TYR A 87 7.21 24.00 -6.53
C TYR A 87 8.62 23.49 -6.72
N GLY A 88 9.11 23.51 -7.96
CA GLY A 88 10.47 23.10 -8.25
C GLY A 88 11.13 23.86 -9.39
N THR A 89 12.43 23.66 -9.47
CA THR A 89 13.33 24.24 -10.48
C THR A 89 14.02 23.12 -11.26
N PRO A 90 14.55 23.40 -12.47
CA PRO A 90 15.28 22.42 -13.27
C PRO A 90 16.52 21.84 -12.56
N ASP A 91 17.11 22.58 -11.62
CA ASP A 91 18.28 22.14 -10.83
C ASP A 91 17.90 21.28 -9.60
N GLY A 92 16.62 20.99 -9.40
CA GLY A 92 16.13 20.05 -8.40
C GLY A 92 15.74 20.65 -7.05
N ARG A 93 15.86 21.97 -6.85
CA ARG A 93 15.40 22.62 -5.60
C ARG A 93 13.88 22.59 -5.49
N GLN A 94 13.37 22.49 -4.25
CA GLN A 94 11.94 22.41 -3.96
C GLN A 94 11.50 23.41 -2.89
N HIS A 95 10.29 23.93 -3.03
CA HIS A 95 9.62 24.82 -2.09
C HIS A 95 8.20 24.30 -1.87
N ILE A 96 7.73 24.33 -0.62
CA ILE A 96 6.39 23.89 -0.24
C ILE A 96 5.69 25.08 0.38
N GLY A 97 4.47 25.39 -0.08
CA GLY A 97 3.66 26.46 0.49
C GLY A 97 2.99 27.33 -0.56
N ILE A 98 2.47 28.47 -0.12
CA ILE A 98 1.72 29.42 -0.95
C ILE A 98 2.56 30.61 -1.45
N ASP A 99 3.84 30.67 -1.06
CA ASP A 99 4.74 31.79 -1.37
C ASP A 99 6.06 31.30 -2.02
N PRO A 100 5.97 30.70 -3.22
CA PRO A 100 7.15 30.17 -3.90
C PRO A 100 8.06 31.30 -4.40
N PRO A 101 9.39 31.07 -4.49
CA PRO A 101 10.26 32.05 -5.10
C PRO A 101 9.87 32.34 -6.57
N PRO A 102 10.08 33.57 -7.07
CA PRO A 102 9.70 33.94 -8.43
C PRO A 102 10.30 33.01 -9.50
N GLY A 103 9.46 32.61 -10.47
CA GLY A 103 9.88 31.78 -11.60
C GLY A 103 9.95 30.28 -11.35
N TRP A 104 9.49 29.81 -10.18
CA TRP A 104 9.40 28.38 -9.87
C TRP A 104 8.12 27.76 -10.41
N ASN A 105 8.22 26.52 -10.93
CA ASN A 105 7.09 25.85 -11.55
C ASN A 105 6.36 24.94 -10.56
N ILE A 106 5.04 24.85 -10.66
CA ILE A 106 4.24 23.92 -9.86
C ILE A 106 4.60 22.48 -10.26
N LYS A 107 4.92 21.65 -9.26
CA LYS A 107 5.03 20.19 -9.42
C LYS A 107 3.72 19.49 -9.05
N GLY A 108 2.97 20.03 -8.09
CA GLY A 108 1.76 19.44 -7.52
C GLY A 108 1.95 19.12 -6.04
N ILE A 109 1.14 18.21 -5.49
CA ILE A 109 1.30 17.72 -4.11
C ILE A 109 2.17 16.47 -4.12
N LEU A 110 3.17 16.41 -3.24
CA LEU A 110 4.04 15.24 -3.12
C LEU A 110 3.33 14.09 -2.39
N TYR A 111 3.30 12.92 -3.03
CA TYR A 111 2.87 11.64 -2.49
C TYR A 111 4.04 10.65 -2.52
N PRO A 112 4.83 10.57 -1.45
CA PRO A 112 5.92 9.60 -1.38
C PRO A 112 5.37 8.18 -1.18
N ARG A 113 5.89 7.20 -1.92
CA ARG A 113 5.59 5.78 -1.71
C ARG A 113 6.89 5.00 -1.56
N ALA A 114 6.94 4.11 -0.58
CA ALA A 114 8.07 3.20 -0.43
C ALA A 114 7.85 1.90 -1.21
N GLY A 115 8.86 1.53 -1.99
CA GLY A 115 9.03 0.19 -2.53
C GLY A 115 9.98 -0.59 -1.62
N THR A 116 9.45 -1.17 -0.55
CA THR A 116 10.20 -2.02 0.40
C THR A 116 9.23 -3.04 1.01
N LEU A 117 9.76 -4.06 1.69
CA LEU A 117 8.95 -4.96 2.50
C LEU A 117 8.16 -4.16 3.56
N GLY A 118 6.84 -4.30 3.59
CA GLY A 118 5.92 -3.50 4.42
C GLY A 118 5.43 -2.21 3.75
N GLY A 119 6.00 -1.83 2.61
CA GLY A 119 5.63 -0.63 1.87
C GLY A 119 5.60 0.62 2.76
N CYS A 120 4.54 1.42 2.68
CA CYS A 120 4.43 2.64 3.45
C CYS A 120 4.33 2.45 4.97
N THR A 121 4.08 1.24 5.48
CA THR A 121 4.10 1.00 6.93
C THR A 121 5.51 0.97 7.51
N ALA A 122 6.54 0.83 6.66
CA ALA A 122 7.94 0.83 7.09
C ALA A 122 8.52 2.23 7.33
N HIS A 123 7.88 3.29 6.84
CA HIS A 123 8.41 4.67 6.90
C HIS A 123 7.39 5.73 7.35
N ASN A 124 6.19 5.31 7.76
CA ASN A 124 5.18 6.26 8.23
C ASN A 124 5.57 6.85 9.60
N VAL A 125 4.77 7.81 10.08
CA VAL A 125 4.99 8.48 11.37
C VAL A 125 4.54 7.66 12.59
N LEU A 126 4.29 6.35 12.42
CA LEU A 126 3.89 5.41 13.48
C LEU A 126 2.59 5.77 14.25
N VAL A 127 1.81 6.72 13.72
CA VAL A 127 0.51 7.10 14.27
C VAL A 127 -0.51 5.99 14.03
N ALA A 128 -1.08 5.47 15.12
CA ALA A 128 -2.18 4.52 15.10
C ALA A 128 -3.45 5.19 15.64
N ILE A 129 -4.41 5.46 14.75
CA ILE A 129 -5.72 6.02 15.12
C ILE A 129 -6.78 5.01 14.75
N TYR A 130 -7.57 4.60 15.75
CA TYR A 130 -8.73 3.74 15.53
C TYR A 130 -9.71 4.42 14.56
N PRO A 131 -10.17 3.73 13.48
CA PRO A 131 -11.10 4.33 12.53
C PRO A 131 -12.42 4.71 13.19
N TYR A 132 -13.09 5.73 12.65
CA TYR A 132 -14.40 6.09 13.16
C TYR A 132 -15.38 4.95 12.89
N ARG A 133 -16.25 4.64 13.86
CA ARG A 133 -17.29 3.61 13.72
C ARG A 133 -18.14 3.84 12.47
N SER A 134 -18.46 5.10 12.19
CA SER A 134 -19.22 5.54 11.01
C SER A 134 -18.60 5.15 9.67
N ASP A 135 -17.29 4.90 9.59
CA ASP A 135 -16.66 4.46 8.35
C ASP A 135 -17.05 3.02 8.01
N PHE A 136 -17.03 2.14 9.02
CA PHE A 136 -17.43 0.74 8.89
C PHE A 136 -18.95 0.55 8.87
N ASP A 137 -19.70 1.35 9.64
CA ASP A 137 -21.16 1.32 9.58
C ASP A 137 -21.67 1.79 8.20
N TYR A 138 -21.01 2.78 7.59
CA TYR A 138 -21.28 3.16 6.21
C TYR A 138 -20.98 2.03 5.22
N MET A 139 -19.87 1.30 5.38
CA MET A 139 -19.58 0.12 4.55
C MET A 139 -20.70 -0.91 4.62
N ALA A 140 -21.20 -1.21 5.81
CA ALA A 140 -22.28 -2.17 6.01
C ALA A 140 -23.62 -1.69 5.45
N GLU A 141 -23.94 -0.39 5.56
CA GLU A 141 -25.11 0.22 4.91
C GLU A 141 -25.01 0.18 3.39
N LEU A 142 -23.87 0.60 2.86
CA LEU A 142 -23.62 0.65 1.43
C LEU A 142 -23.73 -0.74 0.81
N THR A 143 -23.12 -1.76 1.41
CA THR A 143 -23.05 -3.10 0.82
C THR A 143 -24.20 -4.01 1.20
N GLY A 144 -24.98 -3.67 2.24
CA GLY A 144 -25.93 -4.58 2.88
C GLY A 144 -25.26 -5.71 3.68
N ASP A 145 -23.93 -5.75 3.74
CA ASP A 145 -23.16 -6.80 4.42
C ASP A 145 -22.85 -6.37 5.86
N SER A 146 -23.62 -6.94 6.80
CA SER A 146 -23.51 -6.62 8.23
C SER A 146 -22.17 -7.03 8.84
N SER A 147 -21.38 -7.89 8.19
CA SER A 147 -20.04 -8.24 8.65
C SER A 147 -19.05 -7.07 8.57
N TRP A 148 -19.43 -5.97 7.91
CA TRP A 148 -18.71 -4.69 7.93
C TRP A 148 -19.07 -3.79 9.10
N ARG A 149 -20.13 -4.05 9.88
CA ARG A 149 -20.54 -3.19 11.01
C ARG A 149 -19.37 -2.95 11.96
N ALA A 150 -19.29 -1.76 12.54
CA ALA A 150 -18.16 -1.37 13.37
C ALA A 150 -17.93 -2.32 14.56
N GLU A 151 -19.00 -2.88 15.13
CA GLU A 151 -18.93 -3.89 16.19
C GLU A 151 -18.28 -5.21 15.74
N ASN A 152 -18.52 -5.63 14.50
CA ASN A 152 -17.92 -6.82 13.90
C ASN A 152 -16.47 -6.57 13.49
N MET A 153 -16.16 -5.33 13.07
CA MET A 153 -14.80 -4.93 12.70
C MET A 153 -13.89 -4.73 13.91
N LEU A 154 -14.44 -4.40 15.09
CA LEU A 154 -13.68 -4.16 16.32
C LEU A 154 -12.78 -5.35 16.69
N LYS A 155 -13.20 -6.59 16.41
CA LYS A 155 -12.39 -7.79 16.70
C LYS A 155 -11.02 -7.76 16.00
N TYR A 156 -10.93 -7.16 14.81
CA TYR A 156 -9.68 -7.03 14.06
C TYR A 156 -8.75 -6.03 14.73
N PHE A 157 -9.30 -4.92 15.24
CA PHE A 157 -8.52 -3.97 16.02
C PHE A 157 -7.97 -4.60 17.31
N VAL A 158 -8.81 -5.32 18.05
CA VAL A 158 -8.40 -6.04 19.28
C VAL A 158 -7.32 -7.10 19.00
N GLY A 159 -7.35 -7.71 17.80
CA GLY A 159 -6.26 -8.57 17.34
C GLY A 159 -4.96 -7.79 17.13
N LEU A 160 -5.05 -6.65 16.45
CA LEU A 160 -3.91 -5.81 16.09
C LEU A 160 -3.27 -5.07 17.28
N GLU A 161 -4.00 -4.78 18.36
CA GLU A 161 -3.43 -4.13 19.54
C GLU A 161 -2.56 -5.08 20.40
N LYS A 162 -2.67 -6.40 20.18
CA LYS A 162 -1.82 -7.43 20.81
C LYS A 162 -0.43 -7.47 20.17
N ASN A 163 0.28 -6.34 20.23
CA ASN A 163 1.60 -6.11 19.62
C ASN A 163 2.76 -6.65 20.48
N GLY A 164 2.76 -7.96 20.74
CA GLY A 164 3.90 -8.60 21.40
C GLY A 164 5.15 -8.55 20.51
N TYR A 165 6.28 -8.07 21.03
CA TYR A 165 7.56 -8.21 20.34
C TYR A 165 7.91 -9.70 20.20
N LEU A 166 8.28 -10.12 18.99
CA LEU A 166 8.89 -11.43 18.82
C LEU A 166 10.30 -11.40 19.43
N PRO A 167 10.68 -12.43 20.22
CA PRO A 167 12.06 -12.54 20.70
C PRO A 167 13.04 -12.57 19.52
N PRO A 168 14.24 -11.97 19.67
CA PRO A 168 15.29 -12.08 18.67
C PRO A 168 15.56 -13.54 18.27
N GLY A 169 15.76 -13.80 16.99
CA GLY A 169 16.06 -15.13 16.45
C GLY A 169 14.85 -16.03 16.14
N LYS A 170 13.63 -15.56 16.37
CA LYS A 170 12.41 -16.23 15.86
C LYS A 170 12.23 -15.93 14.37
N ARG A 171 11.85 -16.95 13.59
CA ARG A 171 11.46 -16.81 12.17
C ARG A 171 10.32 -15.78 12.08
N GLY A 172 10.50 -14.73 11.27
CA GLY A 172 9.55 -13.60 11.15
C GLY A 172 9.89 -12.35 11.98
N TYR A 173 11.02 -12.36 12.72
CA TYR A 173 11.55 -11.15 13.35
C TYR A 173 12.07 -10.18 12.28
N THR A 174 11.48 -8.98 12.19
CA THR A 174 11.94 -7.88 11.34
C THR A 174 12.23 -6.67 12.23
N THR A 175 13.41 -6.07 12.09
CA THR A 175 13.77 -4.82 12.77
C THR A 175 13.27 -3.64 11.94
N VAL A 176 12.38 -2.81 12.49
CA VAL A 176 12.07 -1.51 11.91
C VAL A 176 13.05 -0.50 12.50
N GLU A 177 14.20 -0.32 11.86
CA GLU A 177 15.20 0.69 12.24
C GLU A 177 15.31 1.76 11.15
N SER A 178 14.36 2.70 11.14
CA SER A 178 14.57 4.10 10.76
C SER A 178 13.22 4.81 10.56
N VAL A 179 12.94 5.81 11.38
CA VAL A 179 11.87 6.79 11.11
C VAL A 179 12.54 7.99 10.46
N HIS A 180 12.48 8.09 9.14
CA HIS A 180 12.80 9.36 8.46
C HIS A 180 11.53 10.19 8.40
N GLN A 181 11.52 11.31 9.11
CA GLN A 181 10.40 12.25 9.13
C GLN A 181 10.31 12.94 7.76
N ILE A 182 9.34 12.52 6.94
CA ILE A 182 9.01 13.26 5.72
C ILE A 182 8.07 14.41 6.14
N PRO A 183 8.44 15.69 5.92
CA PRO A 183 7.68 16.84 6.41
C PRO A 183 6.46 17.19 5.51
N HIS A 184 5.76 16.20 4.96
CA HIS A 184 4.65 16.43 4.02
C HIS A 184 3.30 16.11 4.67
N GLY A 185 2.32 16.99 4.41
CA GLY A 185 0.95 16.90 4.93
C GLY A 185 0.27 15.57 4.59
N GLY A 186 -0.62 15.13 5.48
CA GLY A 186 -1.23 13.79 5.54
C GLY A 186 -2.24 13.47 4.43
N ASP A 187 -1.98 13.87 3.19
CA ASP A 187 -2.84 13.54 2.06
C ASP A 187 -2.61 12.08 1.64
N HIS A 188 -3.70 11.31 1.52
CA HIS A 188 -3.67 9.89 1.14
C HIS A 188 -4.57 9.68 -0.08
N ALA A 189 -3.97 9.46 -1.25
CA ALA A 189 -4.72 9.07 -2.43
C ALA A 189 -5.24 7.63 -2.24
N MET A 190 -6.56 7.48 -2.24
CA MET A 190 -7.26 6.23 -1.97
C MET A 190 -8.62 6.23 -2.65
N CYS A 191 -9.40 5.16 -2.46
CA CYS A 191 -10.76 5.01 -3.00
C CYS A 191 -10.89 4.84 -4.53
N THR A 192 -9.82 4.42 -5.22
CA THR A 192 -9.82 4.28 -6.68
C THR A 192 -10.43 2.96 -7.20
N CYS A 193 -10.60 1.97 -6.34
CA CYS A 193 -11.20 0.67 -6.66
C CYS A 193 -12.33 0.36 -5.65
N PRO A 194 -13.35 1.22 -5.51
CA PRO A 194 -14.24 1.18 -4.35
C PRO A 194 -15.13 -0.07 -4.33
N ILE A 195 -15.37 -0.57 -3.12
CA ILE A 195 -16.50 -1.46 -2.81
C ILE A 195 -17.80 -0.67 -2.92
N GLY A 196 -18.84 -1.26 -3.52
CA GLY A 196 -20.19 -0.66 -3.56
C GLY A 196 -21.29 -1.68 -3.84
N THR A 197 -22.53 -1.20 -4.03
CA THR A 197 -23.71 -2.03 -4.35
C THR A 197 -23.65 -2.61 -5.76
N GLU A 198 -24.33 -3.71 -6.05
CA GLU A 198 -24.38 -4.30 -7.39
C GLU A 198 -24.78 -3.27 -8.46
N ASP A 199 -25.75 -2.41 -8.16
CA ASP A 199 -26.24 -1.35 -9.07
C ASP A 199 -25.38 -0.08 -9.09
N ASP A 200 -24.30 0.02 -8.30
CA ASP A 200 -23.40 1.18 -8.33
C ASP A 200 -22.47 1.11 -9.56
N PRO A 201 -22.61 2.04 -10.53
CA PRO A 201 -21.79 2.04 -11.74
C PRO A 201 -20.32 2.41 -11.48
N MET A 202 -19.99 2.96 -10.31
CA MET A 202 -18.62 3.31 -9.93
C MET A 202 -17.93 2.22 -9.10
N ALA A 203 -18.68 1.22 -8.63
CA ALA A 203 -18.13 0.15 -7.80
C ALA A 203 -17.30 -0.82 -8.63
N VAL A 204 -16.04 -1.01 -8.20
CA VAL A 204 -15.10 -1.96 -8.80
C VAL A 204 -15.15 -3.31 -8.08
N LEU A 205 -15.48 -3.28 -6.79
CA LEU A 205 -15.44 -4.44 -5.91
C LEU A 205 -16.82 -4.76 -5.33
N ASP A 206 -17.03 -6.01 -4.96
CA ASP A 206 -18.13 -6.43 -4.09
C ASP A 206 -17.74 -6.34 -2.60
N SER A 207 -18.67 -6.69 -1.69
CA SER A 207 -18.42 -6.65 -0.24
C SER A 207 -17.35 -7.63 0.24
N LYS A 208 -16.96 -8.60 -0.61
CA LYS A 208 -15.96 -9.65 -0.38
C LYS A 208 -14.63 -9.37 -1.08
N PHE A 209 -14.40 -8.10 -1.45
CA PHE A 209 -13.20 -7.60 -2.11
C PHE A 209 -12.98 -8.14 -3.53
N LEU A 210 -13.93 -8.88 -4.11
CA LEU A 210 -13.79 -9.43 -5.45
C LEU A 210 -13.93 -8.33 -6.50
N VAL A 211 -13.04 -8.35 -7.48
CA VAL A 211 -13.16 -7.50 -8.67
C VAL A 211 -14.32 -8.02 -9.52
N ARG A 212 -15.28 -7.14 -9.81
CA ARG A 212 -16.44 -7.47 -10.64
C ARG A 212 -15.99 -7.93 -12.02
N GLU A 213 -16.69 -8.92 -12.57
CA GLU A 213 -16.38 -9.52 -13.87
C GLU A 213 -14.97 -10.15 -14.01
N VAL A 214 -14.19 -10.26 -12.93
CA VAL A 214 -12.86 -10.88 -12.93
C VAL A 214 -12.79 -12.02 -11.92
N HIS A 215 -12.64 -13.23 -12.43
CA HIS A 215 -12.59 -14.42 -11.59
C HIS A 215 -11.35 -14.46 -10.68
N ARG A 216 -11.61 -14.69 -9.38
CA ARG A 216 -10.60 -14.91 -8.33
C ARG A 216 -9.59 -13.78 -8.15
N LEU A 217 -9.93 -12.56 -8.52
CA LEU A 217 -9.11 -11.39 -8.25
C LEU A 217 -9.74 -10.59 -7.11
N ARG A 218 -8.93 -10.21 -6.12
CA ARG A 218 -9.34 -9.34 -5.02
C ARG A 218 -8.41 -8.13 -4.88
N VAL A 219 -8.96 -7.02 -4.39
CA VAL A 219 -8.19 -5.83 -4.03
C VAL A 219 -8.33 -5.58 -2.53
N VAL A 220 -7.21 -5.65 -1.82
CA VAL A 220 -7.13 -5.45 -0.37
C VAL A 220 -6.14 -4.33 -0.09
N ASP A 221 -6.62 -3.10 -0.25
CA ASP A 221 -5.84 -1.87 -0.18
C ASP A 221 -6.77 -0.69 0.17
N GLY A 222 -6.22 0.48 0.52
CA GLY A 222 -7.00 1.70 0.74
C GLY A 222 -7.83 2.12 -0.48
N SER A 223 -7.45 1.72 -1.69
CA SER A 223 -8.26 1.87 -2.90
C SER A 223 -9.64 1.20 -2.82
N ALA A 224 -9.81 0.17 -2.00
CA ALA A 224 -11.08 -0.57 -1.85
C ALA A 224 -12.14 0.19 -1.03
N LEU A 225 -11.75 1.24 -0.30
CA LEU A 225 -12.70 2.03 0.48
C LEU A 225 -13.55 2.93 -0.44
N PRO A 226 -14.88 3.03 -0.25
CA PRO A 226 -15.76 3.88 -1.06
C PRO A 226 -15.57 5.38 -0.80
N ARG A 227 -15.00 5.74 0.35
CA ARG A 227 -14.65 7.11 0.73
C ARG A 227 -13.46 7.11 1.70
N ILE A 228 -12.81 8.25 1.86
CA ILE A 228 -11.69 8.42 2.78
C ILE A 228 -12.16 8.04 4.20
N SER A 229 -11.48 7.08 4.82
CA SER A 229 -11.77 6.62 6.18
C SER A 229 -10.83 7.27 7.18
N GLY A 230 -11.38 7.87 8.24
CA GLY A 230 -10.60 8.48 9.33
C GLY A 230 -9.52 9.48 8.88
N THR A 231 -8.58 9.76 9.78
CA THR A 231 -7.46 10.68 9.53
C THR A 231 -6.19 9.97 9.04
N PHE A 232 -5.97 8.71 9.46
CA PHE A 232 -4.81 7.91 9.07
C PHE A 232 -5.28 6.51 8.62
N PRO A 233 -5.09 6.14 7.34
CA PRO A 233 -5.76 4.97 6.77
C PRO A 233 -5.09 3.64 7.13
N VAL A 234 -3.85 3.64 7.66
CA VAL A 234 -3.06 2.42 7.86
C VAL A 234 -3.81 1.39 8.70
N LEU A 235 -4.42 1.82 9.82
CA LEU A 235 -5.13 0.89 10.69
C LEU A 235 -6.43 0.39 10.05
N SER A 236 -7.18 1.25 9.35
CA SER A 236 -8.36 0.84 8.57
C SER A 236 -8.00 -0.24 7.55
N ILE A 237 -6.94 -0.03 6.78
CA ILE A 237 -6.48 -0.97 5.74
C ILE A 237 -6.02 -2.28 6.37
N ARG A 238 -5.33 -2.22 7.52
CA ARG A 238 -4.86 -3.42 8.23
C ARG A 238 -6.03 -4.23 8.78
N MET A 239 -7.07 -3.58 9.30
CA MET A 239 -8.32 -4.25 9.71
C MET A 239 -9.05 -4.87 8.51
N MET A 240 -9.07 -4.20 7.35
CA MET A 240 -9.61 -4.75 6.11
C MET A 240 -8.81 -5.97 5.63
N ALA A 241 -7.49 -5.98 5.81
CA ALA A 241 -6.65 -7.13 5.46
C ALA A 241 -6.97 -8.37 6.29
N GLU A 242 -7.14 -8.21 7.61
CA GLU A 242 -7.58 -9.29 8.49
C GLU A 242 -8.97 -9.80 8.12
N LYS A 243 -9.90 -8.90 7.80
CA LYS A 243 -11.22 -9.27 7.28
C LYS A 243 -11.12 -10.04 5.96
N ALA A 244 -10.33 -9.57 5.01
CA ALA A 244 -10.16 -10.23 3.73
C ALA A 244 -9.61 -11.64 3.90
N ALA A 245 -8.67 -11.85 4.82
CA ALA A 245 -8.17 -13.18 5.17
C ALA A 245 -9.30 -14.07 5.70
N ASP A 246 -10.11 -13.59 6.65
CA ASP A 246 -11.25 -14.36 7.17
C ASP A 246 -12.26 -14.70 6.07
N VAL A 247 -12.58 -13.76 5.17
CA VAL A 247 -13.48 -14.01 4.02
C VAL A 247 -12.92 -15.11 3.13
N ILE A 248 -11.66 -14.99 2.70
CA ILE A 248 -11.02 -15.98 1.82
C ILE A 248 -10.97 -17.35 2.50
N LEU A 249 -10.55 -17.43 3.76
CA LEU A 249 -10.44 -18.69 4.48
C LEU A 249 -11.81 -19.33 4.74
N SER A 250 -12.86 -18.53 4.94
CA SER A 250 -14.22 -19.07 5.11
C SER A 250 -14.76 -19.73 3.85
N GLU A 251 -14.40 -19.24 2.65
CA GLU A 251 -14.81 -19.83 1.37
C GLU A 251 -14.14 -21.18 1.09
N ILE A 252 -12.97 -21.43 1.67
CA ILE A 252 -12.24 -22.70 1.51
C ILE A 252 -12.88 -23.79 2.37
N GLY A 253 -13.31 -23.44 3.59
CA GLY A 253 -13.91 -24.37 4.55
C GLY A 253 -15.35 -24.78 4.26
N THR A 254 -15.96 -24.23 3.22
CA THR A 254 -17.33 -24.57 2.78
C THR A 254 -17.39 -25.51 1.57
N ASN A 255 -16.25 -26.03 1.10
CA ASN A 255 -16.15 -27.01 0.01
C ASN A 255 -15.96 -28.44 0.50
#